data_AF-A0A9D4YI96-F1
#
_entry.id   AF-A0A9D4YI96-F1
#
_cell.length_a   1.000
_cell.length_b   1.000
_cell.length_c   1.000
_cell.angle_alpha   90.00
_cell.angle_beta   90.00
_cell.angle_gamma   90.00
#
_symmetry.space_group_name_H-M   'P 1'
#
loop_
_entity.id
_entity.type
_entity.pdbx_description
1 polymer ?
#
loop_
_entity_poly.entity_id
_entity_poly.type
_entity_poly.pdbx_seq_one_letter_code
_entity_poly.pdbx_strand_id
1 'polypeptide(L)'
;MNKYAREIFPRIQLVLEKNKKVTGGWTPTWHGNDDLTIFGVTNDTETYCVNLKLETCACRKCDLCVIPCCHAITCIWQNKNKPRDYVFVYYRFVMINIS
;
A
#
# COMPACT_ATOMS: atom_id res chain seq x y z
N MET A 1 14.11 21.38 2.81
CA MET A 1 13.91 20.44 1.69
C MET A 1 12.41 20.23 1.48
N ASN A 2 11.78 21.00 0.61
CA ASN A 2 10.40 20.76 0.21
C ASN A 2 10.27 21.26 -1.24
N LYS A 3 9.87 20.41 -2.17
CA LYS A 3 9.51 20.91 -3.50
C LYS A 3 8.33 20.22 -4.15
N TYR A 4 7.97 18.97 -3.84
CA TYR A 4 6.79 18.34 -4.43
C TYR A 4 6.21 17.26 -3.52
N ALA A 5 5.43 17.65 -2.51
CA ALA A 5 4.54 16.69 -1.86
C ALA A 5 3.48 16.30 -2.91
N ARG A 6 3.63 15.14 -3.55
CA ARG A 6 2.61 14.60 -4.45
C ARG A 6 1.35 14.35 -3.62
N GLU A 7 0.34 15.18 -3.81
CA GLU A 7 -0.92 15.07 -3.10
C GLU A 7 -1.74 13.93 -3.69
N ILE A 8 -2.45 13.18 -2.84
CA ILE A 8 -3.45 12.20 -3.31
C ILE A 8 -4.82 12.80 -3.09
N PHE A 9 -5.76 12.56 -4.00
CA PHE A 9 -7.11 13.12 -3.89
C PHE A 9 -7.74 12.80 -2.53
N PRO A 10 -8.52 13.72 -1.92
CA PRO A 10 -9.08 13.52 -0.58
C PRO A 10 -9.84 12.20 -0.41
N ARG A 11 -10.62 11.80 -1.43
CA ARG A 11 -11.34 10.52 -1.42
C ARG A 11 -10.41 9.31 -1.36
N ILE A 12 -9.29 9.37 -2.07
CA ILE A 12 -8.26 8.31 -2.10
C ILE A 12 -7.52 8.27 -0.76
N GLN A 13 -7.20 9.43 -0.19
CA GLN A 13 -6.64 9.53 1.17
C GLN A 13 -7.57 8.87 2.19
N LEU A 14 -8.87 9.16 2.14
CA LEU A 14 -9.84 8.56 3.07
C LEU A 14 -9.90 7.03 2.98
N VAL A 15 -9.86 6.47 1.77
CA VAL A 15 -9.83 5.00 1.59
C VAL A 15 -8.53 4.41 2.12
N LEU A 16 -7.38 5.06 1.83
CA LEU A 16 -6.08 4.63 2.34
C LEU A 16 -6.05 4.65 3.87
N GLU A 17 -6.55 5.71 4.51
CA GLU A 17 -6.64 5.79 5.97
C GLU A 17 -7.58 4.74 6.57
N LYS A 18 -8.69 4.40 5.89
CA LYS A 18 -9.55 3.29 6.32
C LYS A 18 -8.81 1.95 6.26
N ASN A 19 -8.08 1.69 5.18
CA ASN A 19 -7.33 0.45 5.02
C ASN A 19 -6.19 0.33 6.06
N LYS A 20 -5.53 1.44 6.42
CA LYS A 20 -4.52 1.48 7.49
C LYS A 20 -5.08 1.10 8.86
N LYS A 21 -6.34 1.45 9.16
CA LYS A 21 -6.95 1.16 10.47
C LYS A 21 -7.25 -0.33 10.68
N VAL A 22 -7.41 -1.10 9.60
CA VAL A 22 -7.80 -2.52 9.65
C VAL A 22 -6.62 -3.46 9.40
N THR A 23 -5.39 -2.99 9.60
CA THR A 23 -4.17 -3.82 9.54
C THR A 23 -3.93 -4.62 10.81
N GLY A 24 -4.63 -4.29 11.91
CA GLY A 24 -4.48 -4.98 13.19
C GLY A 24 -4.75 -6.49 13.05
N GLY A 25 -3.89 -7.30 13.66
CA GLY A 25 -3.97 -8.76 13.62
C GLY A 25 -3.31 -9.42 12.41
N TRP A 26 -2.80 -8.66 11.43
CA TRP A 26 -2.06 -9.22 10.29
C TRP A 26 -0.56 -9.26 10.56
N THR A 27 0.05 -10.41 10.35
CA THR A 27 1.50 -10.65 10.50
C THR A 27 2.11 -10.96 9.13
N PRO A 28 3.04 -10.12 8.63
CA PRO A 28 3.71 -10.33 7.36
C PRO A 28 4.99 -11.17 7.52
N THR A 29 5.24 -12.06 6.55
CA THR A 29 6.44 -12.88 6.44
C THR A 29 7.01 -12.72 5.03
N TRP A 30 8.27 -12.30 4.93
CA TRP A 30 8.98 -12.20 3.66
C TRP A 30 9.39 -13.59 3.14
N HIS A 31 9.29 -13.80 1.82
CA HIS A 31 9.54 -15.11 1.19
C HIS A 31 10.91 -15.26 0.50
N GLY A 32 11.90 -14.43 0.84
CA GLY A 32 13.28 -14.69 0.41
C GLY A 32 13.66 -14.16 -0.98
N ASN A 33 12.78 -13.43 -1.67
CA ASN A 33 13.07 -12.83 -2.98
C ASN A 33 14.00 -11.60 -2.83
N ASP A 34 14.97 -11.45 -3.74
CA ASP A 34 16.05 -10.43 -3.67
C ASP A 34 15.57 -8.98 -3.53
N ASP A 35 14.43 -8.65 -4.13
CA ASP A 35 13.85 -7.31 -4.12
C ASP A 35 12.95 -7.01 -2.90
N LEU A 36 12.86 -7.93 -1.93
CA LEU A 36 12.10 -7.75 -0.68
C LEU A 36 10.62 -7.35 -0.90
N THR A 37 9.99 -7.85 -1.97
CA THR A 37 8.64 -7.49 -2.39
C THR A 37 7.59 -8.59 -2.24
N ILE A 38 7.99 -9.86 -2.06
CA ILE A 38 7.04 -10.98 -1.93
C ILE A 38 6.83 -11.35 -0.47
N PHE A 39 5.59 -11.27 -0.03
CA PHE A 39 5.19 -11.55 1.35
C PHE A 39 3.97 -12.46 1.41
N GLY A 40 3.96 -13.31 2.42
CA GLY A 40 2.77 -13.95 2.96
C GLY A 40 2.29 -13.10 4.13
N VAL A 41 0.98 -12.93 4.29
CA VAL A 41 0.42 -12.19 5.41
C VAL A 41 -0.77 -12.93 5.97
N THR A 42 -0.77 -13.13 7.29
CA THR A 42 -1.70 -14.02 8.00
C THR A 42 -2.27 -13.41 9.26
N ASN A 43 -3.48 -13.80 9.65
CA ASN A 43 -4.14 -13.43 10.92
C ASN A 43 -4.61 -14.68 11.69
N ASP A 44 -3.82 -15.76 11.63
CA ASP A 44 -4.08 -17.10 12.15
C ASP A 44 -5.18 -17.91 11.44
N THR A 45 -6.15 -17.24 10.81
CA THR A 45 -7.28 -17.89 10.13
C THR A 45 -7.20 -17.81 8.60
N GLU A 46 -6.73 -16.68 8.08
CA GLU A 46 -6.60 -16.43 6.66
C GLU A 46 -5.14 -16.14 6.30
N THR A 47 -4.75 -16.42 5.06
CA THR A 47 -3.42 -16.08 4.54
C THR A 47 -3.51 -15.61 3.11
N TYR A 48 -2.80 -14.53 2.80
CA TYR A 48 -2.74 -13.95 1.45
C TYR A 48 -1.29 -13.77 1.01
N CYS A 49 -1.06 -13.93 -0.29
CA CYS A 49 0.18 -13.51 -0.94
C CYS A 49 0.08 -12.04 -1.37
N VAL A 50 1.14 -11.27 -1.14
CA VAL A 50 1.29 -9.87 -1.52
C VAL A 50 2.58 -9.74 -2.33
N ASN A 51 2.50 -9.04 -3.46
CA ASN A 51 3.65 -8.64 -4.26
C ASN A 51 3.70 -7.11 -4.32
N LEU A 52 4.64 -6.51 -3.58
CA LEU A 52 4.80 -5.06 -3.52
C LEU A 52 5.34 -4.46 -4.81
N LYS A 53 6.08 -5.23 -5.62
CA LYS A 53 6.62 -4.76 -6.91
C LYS A 53 5.55 -4.68 -7.98
N LEU A 54 4.67 -5.68 -8.02
CA LEU A 54 3.53 -5.71 -8.93
C LEU A 54 2.31 -4.95 -8.37
N GLU A 55 2.41 -4.47 -7.13
CA GLU A 55 1.33 -3.80 -6.40
C GLU A 55 0.04 -4.66 -6.29
N THR A 56 0.21 -5.99 -6.17
CA THR A 56 -0.90 -6.95 -6.11
C THR A 56 -1.04 -7.63 -4.76
N CYS A 57 -2.25 -8.10 -4.46
CA CYS A 57 -2.57 -8.93 -3.31
C CYS A 57 -3.65 -9.93 -3.69
N ALA A 58 -3.51 -11.18 -3.25
CA ALA A 58 -4.46 -12.26 -3.52
C ALA A 58 -5.90 -11.98 -3.03
N CYS A 59 -6.11 -11.00 -2.13
CA CYS A 59 -7.45 -10.57 -1.72
C CYS A 59 -8.18 -9.74 -2.80
N ARG A 60 -7.48 -9.32 -3.87
CA ARG A 60 -7.98 -8.57 -5.04
C ARG A 60 -8.59 -7.20 -4.76
N LYS A 61 -8.59 -6.74 -3.50
CA LYS A 61 -9.10 -5.41 -3.11
C LYS A 61 -8.24 -4.27 -3.70
N CYS A 62 -6.95 -4.51 -3.91
CA CYS A 62 -6.03 -3.57 -4.56
C CYS A 62 -6.23 -3.50 -6.08
N ASP A 63 -6.66 -4.59 -6.72
CA ASP A 63 -6.76 -4.68 -8.18
C ASP A 63 -7.85 -3.76 -8.75
N LEU A 64 -8.93 -3.54 -7.99
CA LEU A 64 -10.07 -2.72 -8.42
C LEU A 64 -9.89 -1.22 -8.16
N CYS A 65 -9.21 -0.86 -7.08
CA CYS A 65 -9.12 0.53 -6.61
C CYS A 65 -7.75 1.15 -6.83
N VAL A 66 -6.73 0.34 -7.11
CA VAL A 66 -5.32 0.73 -7.21
C VAL A 66 -4.84 1.53 -5.97
N ILE A 67 -5.40 1.14 -4.82
CA ILE A 67 -5.09 1.61 -3.48
C ILE A 67 -4.67 0.37 -2.68
N PRO A 68 -3.54 0.41 -1.95
CA PRO A 68 -3.10 -0.70 -1.11
C PRO A 68 -4.21 -1.14 -0.15
N CYS A 69 -4.54 -2.44 -0.15
CA CYS A 69 -5.40 -3.04 0.85
C CYS A 69 -4.67 -3.17 2.19
N CYS A 70 -5.36 -3.52 3.28
CA CYS A 70 -4.70 -3.68 4.59
C CYS A 70 -3.55 -4.69 4.57
N HIS A 71 -3.68 -5.81 3.85
CA HIS A 71 -2.63 -6.82 3.67
C HIS A 71 -1.37 -6.21 3.03
N ALA A 72 -1.55 -5.46 1.95
CA ALA A 72 -0.46 -4.77 1.27
C ALA A 72 0.18 -3.71 2.18
N ILE A 73 -0.64 -2.91 2.90
CA ILE A 73 -0.15 -1.90 3.85
C ILE A 73 0.71 -2.53 4.94
N THR A 74 0.28 -3.66 5.52
CA THR A 74 1.05 -4.39 6.53
C THR A 74 2.44 -4.78 5.99
N CYS A 75 2.51 -5.30 4.75
CA CYS A 75 3.79 -5.66 4.11
C CYS A 75 4.64 -4.42 3.75
N ILE A 76 4.01 -3.34 3.31
CA ILE A 76 4.67 -2.05 3.01
C ILE A 76 5.36 -1.50 4.26
N TRP A 77 4.67 -1.52 5.41
CA TRP A 77 5.24 -1.06 6.68
C TRP A 77 6.34 -1.98 7.19
N GLN A 78 6.20 -3.29 7.01
CA GLN A 78 7.28 -4.24 7.31
C GLN A 78 8.55 -3.91 6.53
N ASN A 79 8.41 -3.49 5.27
CA ASN A 79 9.53 -3.05 4.43
C ASN A 79 9.95 -1.58 4.66
N LYS A 80 9.45 -0.93 5.73
CA LYS A 80 9.72 0.47 6.10
C LYS A 80 9.36 1.51 5.02
N ASN A 81 8.51 1.12 4.07
CA ASN A 81 8.05 2.02 3.01
C ASN A 81 6.76 2.74 3.41
N LYS A 82 6.38 3.76 2.64
CA LYS A 82 5.17 4.55 2.90
C LYS A 82 4.03 4.03 2.02
N PRO A 83 2.85 3.68 2.58
CA PRO A 83 1.70 3.23 1.79
C PRO A 83 1.26 4.19 0.69
N ARG A 84 1.50 5.50 0.88
CA ARG A 84 1.22 6.53 -0.12
C ARG A 84 2.01 6.33 -1.42
N ASP A 85 3.21 5.75 -1.32
CA ASP A 85 4.09 5.50 -2.47
C ASP A 85 3.66 4.30 -3.30
N TYR A 86 2.58 3.60 -2.90
CA TYR A 86 1.95 2.47 -3.58
C TYR A 86 0.50 2.78 -4.03
N VAL A 87 0.07 4.04 -3.94
CA VAL A 87 -1.20 4.49 -4.54
C VAL A 87 -0.95 4.80 -6.01
N PHE A 88 -1.78 4.36 -6.95
CA PHE A 88 -1.50 4.57 -8.38
C PHE A 88 -1.13 6.01 -8.76
N VAL A 89 -0.19 6.17 -9.70
CA VAL A 89 0.34 7.48 -10.09
C VAL A 89 -0.75 8.44 -10.59
N TYR A 90 -1.81 7.95 -11.23
CA TYR A 90 -2.91 8.79 -11.72
C TYR A 90 -3.80 9.37 -10.60
N TYR A 91 -3.71 8.84 -9.38
CA TYR A 91 -4.35 9.44 -8.20
C TYR A 91 -3.42 10.40 -7.44
N ARG A 92 -2.20 10.62 -7.94
CA ARG A 92 -1.24 11.57 -7.40
C ARG A 92 -1.23 12.82 -8.29
N PHE A 93 -1.42 14.00 -7.72
CA PHE A 93 -1.25 15.26 -8.44
C PHE A 93 -0.12 16.09 -7.83
N VAL A 94 0.50 16.91 -8.66
CA VAL A 94 1.46 17.92 -8.22
C VAL A 94 0.70 19.22 -8.03
N MET A 95 0.73 19.81 -6.84
CA MET A 95 0.29 21.19 -6.67
C MET A 95 1.26 22.09 -7.42
N ILE A 96 0.85 22.56 -8.59
CA ILE A 96 1.55 23.62 -9.30
C ILE A 96 1.09 24.92 -8.64
N ASN A 97 1.92 25.51 -7.79
CA ASN A 97 1.71 26.89 -7.35
C ASN A 97 1.91 27.78 -8.58
N ILE A 98 0.82 28.14 -9.25
CA ILE A 98 0.84 29.22 -10.23
C ILE A 98 0.90 30.49 -9.41
N SER A 99 2.04 31.18 -9.51
CA SER A 99 2.31 32.48 -8.87
C SER A 99 1.49 33.57 -9.56
#